data_AF-A0AAW5CS62-F1
#
_entry.id   AF-A0AAW5CS62-F1
#
_cell.length_a   1.000
_cell.length_b   1.000
_cell.length_c   1.000
_cell.angle_alpha   90.00
_cell.angle_beta   90.00
_cell.angle_gamma   90.00
#
_symmetry.space_group_name_H-M   'P 1'
#
loop_
_entity.id
_entity.type
_entity.pdbx_description
1 polymer ?
#
loop_
_entity_poly.entity_id
_entity_poly.type
_entity_poly.pdbx_seq_one_letter_code
_entity_poly.pdbx_strand_id
1 'polypeptide(L)' 'MIPTIETNRLRLVAPNKDAFETYKKFYTDGSASKMYGGPLGIEQTWARLKADVGSWYLLGFGV' A
#
# COMPACT_ATOMS: atom_id res chain seq x y z
N MET A 1 -12.16 13.01 2.68
CA MET A 1 -10.76 13.21 3.13
C MET A 1 -10.39 11.99 3.95
N ILE A 2 -9.30 11.30 3.62
CA ILE A 2 -8.85 10.11 4.36
C ILE A 2 -8.20 10.59 5.68
N PRO A 3 -8.58 10.07 6.85
CA PRO A 3 -8.05 10.55 8.12
C PRO A 3 -6.57 10.23 8.27
N THR A 4 -5.83 11.13 8.92
CA THR A 4 -4.52 10.82 9.51
C THR A 4 -4.73 10.46 10.96
N ILE A 5 -4.18 9.32 11.40
CA ILE A 5 -4.29 8.84 12.78
C ILE A 5 -2.93 8.98 13.44
N GLU A 6 -2.87 9.78 14.49
CA GLU A 6 -1.67 9.94 15.33
C GLU A 6 -1.77 9.04 16.55
N THR A 7 -0.67 8.37 16.89
CA THR A 7 -0.50 7.59 18.10
C THR A 7 0.80 7.99 18.78
N ASN A 8 1.07 7.47 19.98
CA ASN A 8 2.32 7.76 20.70
C ASN A 8 3.60 7.41 19.91
N ARG A 9 3.52 6.54 18.88
CA ARG A 9 4.70 6.05 18.14
C ARG A 9 4.59 6.15 16.62
N LEU A 10 3.39 6.36 16.08
CA LEU A 10 3.11 6.22 14.66
C LEU A 10 2.15 7.30 14.19
N ARG A 11 2.42 7.80 12.97
CA ARG A 11 1.49 8.57 12.16
C ARG A 11 1.01 7.71 11.01
N LEU A 12 -0.25 7.31 11.04
CA LEU A 12 -0.88 6.52 9.98
C LEU A 12 -1.51 7.49 8.98
N VAL A 13 -1.02 7.46 7.75
CA VAL A 13 -1.50 8.30 6.64
C VAL A 13 -2.05 7.44 5.52
N ALA A 14 -2.93 8.02 4.71
CA ALA A 14 -3.35 7.40 3.46
C ALA A 14 -2.14 7.12 2.54
N PRO A 15 -2.10 5.96 1.85
CA PRO A 15 -1.11 5.75 0.81
C PRO A 15 -1.28 6.78 -0.31
N ASN A 16 -0.17 7.18 -0.91
CA ASN A 16 -0.12 8.04 -2.09
C ASN A 16 0.99 7.53 -3.03
N LYS A 17 1.25 8.24 -4.14
CA LYS A 17 2.27 7.85 -5.11
C LYS A 17 3.68 7.68 -4.52
N ASP A 18 4.01 8.43 -3.46
CA ASP A 18 5.33 8.40 -2.81
C ASP A 18 5.52 7.10 -2.00
N ALA A 19 4.45 6.37 -1.71
CA ALA A 19 4.50 5.05 -1.10
C ALA A 19 5.04 3.96 -2.06
N PHE A 20 5.17 4.26 -3.35
CA PHE A 20 5.53 3.26 -4.37
C PHE A 20 6.86 2.56 -4.07
N GLU A 21 7.88 3.28 -3.60
CA GLU A 21 9.18 2.67 -3.28
C GLU A 21 9.08 1.64 -2.15
N THR A 22 8.24 1.91 -1.15
CA THR A 22 7.94 0.95 -0.06
C THR A 22 7.19 -0.26 -0.59
N TYR A 23 6.18 -0.04 -1.44
CA TYR A 23 5.42 -1.11 -2.09
C TYR A 23 6.32 -1.98 -2.96
N LYS A 24 7.17 -1.38 -3.79
CA LYS A 24 8.14 -2.08 -4.65
C LYS A 24 9.03 -2.96 -3.79
N LYS A 25 9.67 -2.39 -2.76
CA LYS A 25 10.55 -3.14 -1.86
C LYS A 25 9.85 -4.35 -1.25
N PHE A 26 8.63 -4.20 -0.76
CA PHE A 26 7.88 -5.29 -0.14
C PHE A 26 7.45 -6.34 -1.17
N TYR A 27 6.77 -5.92 -2.25
CA TYR A 27 6.15 -6.84 -3.19
C TYR A 27 7.12 -7.51 -4.14
N THR A 28 8.31 -6.96 -4.39
CA THR A 28 9.34 -7.67 -5.18
C THR A 28 10.09 -8.72 -4.36
N ASP A 29 10.00 -8.67 -3.03
CA ASP A 29 10.58 -9.69 -2.15
C ASP A 29 9.58 -10.85 -1.96
N GLY A 30 9.88 -11.98 -2.60
CA GLY A 30 9.02 -13.16 -2.55
C GLY A 30 8.92 -13.81 -1.17
N SER A 31 9.87 -13.58 -0.26
CA SER A 31 9.79 -14.07 1.11
C SER A 31 8.87 -13.20 1.96
N ALA A 32 9.02 -11.88 1.85
CA ALA A 32 8.23 -10.91 2.61
C ALA A 32 6.77 -10.86 2.15
N SER A 33 6.54 -10.98 0.84
CA SER A 33 5.21 -10.81 0.23
C SER A 33 4.52 -12.10 -0.19
N LYS A 34 5.06 -13.28 0.16
CA LYS A 34 4.48 -14.59 -0.17
C LYS A 34 3.00 -14.68 0.18
N MET A 35 2.64 -14.25 1.39
CA MET A 35 1.26 -14.30 1.89
C MET A 35 0.33 -13.25 1.25
N TYR A 36 0.89 -12.31 0.48
CA TYR A 36 0.18 -11.24 -0.21
C TYR A 36 0.15 -11.47 -1.74
N GLY A 37 0.53 -12.66 -2.20
CA GLY A 37 0.54 -13.06 -3.61
C GLY A 37 1.80 -12.66 -4.38
N GLY A 38 2.86 -12.25 -3.69
CA GLY A 38 4.14 -11.92 -4.31
C GLY A 38 5.07 -13.14 -4.53
N PRO A 39 6.22 -12.94 -5.19
CA PRO A 39 6.71 -11.64 -5.66
C PRO A 39 5.92 -11.12 -6.86
N LEU A 40 5.72 -9.81 -6.91
CA LEU A 40 5.05 -9.11 -8.00
C LEU A 40 6.08 -8.38 -8.88
N GLY A 41 5.76 -8.27 -10.16
CA GLY A 41 6.47 -7.35 -11.07
C GLY A 41 6.14 -5.89 -10.79
N ILE A 42 6.97 -4.97 -11.29
CA ILE A 42 6.85 -3.51 -11.08
C ILE A 42 5.45 -2.96 -11.44
N GLU A 43 4.91 -3.36 -12.58
CA GLU A 43 3.57 -2.93 -13.02
C GLU A 43 2.46 -3.45 -12.10
N GLN A 44 2.61 -4.69 -11.60
CA GLN A 44 1.68 -5.29 -10.64
C GLN A 44 1.75 -4.58 -9.28
N THR A 45 2.95 -4.15 -8.85
CA THR A 45 3.11 -3.29 -7.67
C THR A 45 2.35 -1.98 -7.83
N TRP A 46 2.46 -1.33 -9.01
CA TRP A 46 1.67 -0.13 -9.30
C TRP A 46 0.16 -0.41 -9.32
N ALA A 47 -0.27 -1.56 -9.83
CA ALA A 47 -1.67 -1.96 -9.80
C ALA A 47 -2.18 -2.13 -8.36
N ARG A 48 -1.38 -2.76 -7.49
CA ARG A 48 -1.69 -2.90 -6.06
C ARG A 48 -1.82 -1.55 -5.36
N LEU A 49 -0.85 -0.64 -5.51
CA LEU A 49 -0.93 0.69 -4.89
C LEU A 49 -2.17 1.46 -5.36
N LYS A 50 -2.48 1.42 -6.66
CA LYS A 50 -3.70 2.04 -7.20
C LYS A 50 -4.97 1.45 -6.60
N ALA A 51 -5.03 0.13 -6.40
CA ALA A 51 -6.17 -0.53 -5.77
C ALA A 51 -6.34 -0.09 -4.32
N ASP A 52 -5.27 -0.06 -3.53
CA ASP A 52 -5.33 0.32 -2.11
C ASP A 52 -5.74 1.80 -1.94
N VAL A 53 -5.17 2.69 -2.76
CA VAL A 53 -5.59 4.09 -2.83
C VAL A 53 -7.06 4.19 -3.27
N GLY A 54 -7.45 3.44 -4.31
CA GLY A 54 -8.81 3.41 -4.83
C GLY A 54 -9.84 2.96 -3.80
N SER A 55 -9.54 1.94 -2.99
CA SER A 55 -10.41 1.45 -1.91
C SER A 55 -10.79 2.56 -0.95
N TRP A 56 -9.85 3.45 -0.58
CA TRP A 56 -10.18 4.59 0.26
C TRP A 56 -11.21 5.53 -0.37
N TYR A 57 -11.09 5.80 -1.67
CA TYR A 57 -12.01 6.70 -2.38
C TYR A 57 -13.38 6.05 -2.64
N LEU A 58 -13.41 4.75 -2.88
CA LEU A 58 -14.64 4.02 -3.23
C LEU A 58 -15.41 3.51 -2.00
N LEU A 59 -14.69 3.04 -0.98
CA LEU A 59 -15.26 2.32 0.16
C LEU A 59 -15.13 3.09 1.49
N GLY A 60 -14.28 4.13 1.53
CA GLY A 60 -14.00 4.89 2.75
C GLY A 60 -12.97 4.25 3.68
N PHE A 61 -12.38 3.11 3.31
CA PHE A 61 -11.30 2.44 4.04
C PHE A 61 -10.31 1.73 3.09
N GLY A 62 -9.08 1.51 3.56
CA GLY A 62 -8.04 0.75 2.84
C GLY A 62 -8.04 -0.75 3.17
N VAL A 63 -7.26 -1.54 2.42
CA VAL A 63 -7.05 -3.00 2.65
C VAL A 63 -5.88 -3.23 3.61
#